data_AF-A0A2D8PAD8-F1
#
_entry.id   AF-A0A2D8PAD8-F1
#
_cell.length_a   1.000
_cell.length_b   1.000
_cell.length_c   1.000
_cell.angle_alpha   90.00
_cell.angle_beta   90.00
_cell.angle_gamma   90.00
#
_symmetry.space_group_name_H-M   'P 1'
#
loop_
_entity.id
_entity.type
_entity.pdbx_description
1 polymer ?
#
loop_
_entity_poly.entity_id
_entity_poly.type
_entity_poly.pdbx_seq_one_letter_code
_entity_poly.pdbx_strand_id
1 'polypeptide(L)'
;MVSPYAQAVRKGTAAASRLHQRLDLRARLEVERSAVNVFGLISQLNVPLMLRPLEGLLGAYLSIPARGILVTTERPLSIQRFTAAHELGHCMLDHEPSLDDEDSILRRMPVNLEPGHAFQEVEADAFAVGFMMPKWLLALHMRLQGWVVADLHRPSTVYQLSLRLGASYEALCWTFVRYKMITQKQARDLLQTRPRVMKEALLAEFRPQNYRGDVWLLTERDAGARIDGSANDLFVLKLTEHSNGGYLWNLDQLRDSGFVVVGNAVEDQAEERVGEPGIRRITAQPPDEFRGRMVIDEARPWDFEQRRNRLEIDLDFTGPEQAGLSRAERRQRLEAA
;
A
#
# COMPACT_ATOMS: atom_id res chain seq x y z
N MET A 1 -0.73 -36.11 10.96
CA MET A 1 -1.61 -35.11 11.63
C MET A 1 -1.11 -33.72 11.29
N VAL A 2 -2.00 -32.78 10.97
CA VAL A 2 -1.58 -31.38 10.71
C VAL A 2 -1.44 -30.67 12.06
N SER A 3 -0.36 -29.91 12.23
CA SER A 3 -0.14 -29.11 13.45
C SER A 3 -1.30 -28.14 13.72
N PRO A 4 -1.71 -27.94 15.00
CA PRO A 4 -2.72 -26.95 15.39
C PRO A 4 -2.43 -25.53 14.83
N TYR A 5 -1.16 -25.13 14.81
CA TYR A 5 -0.73 -23.86 14.21
C TYR A 5 -1.06 -23.78 12.71
N ALA A 6 -0.78 -24.85 11.96
CA ALA A 6 -1.08 -24.90 10.53
C ALA A 6 -2.60 -24.95 10.26
N GLN A 7 -3.40 -25.44 11.20
CA GLN A 7 -4.85 -25.35 11.13
C GLN A 7 -5.36 -23.92 11.32
N ALA A 8 -4.86 -23.21 12.33
CA ALA A 8 -5.14 -21.79 12.57
C ALA A 8 -4.81 -20.94 11.32
N VAL A 9 -3.60 -21.08 10.78
CA VAL A 9 -3.20 -20.37 9.55
C VAL A 9 -4.17 -20.63 8.38
N ARG A 10 -4.61 -21.88 8.20
CA ARG A 10 -5.57 -22.23 7.14
C ARG A 10 -6.95 -21.63 7.39
N LYS A 11 -7.43 -21.60 8.64
CA LYS A 11 -8.74 -21.03 9.00
C LYS A 11 -8.78 -19.54 8.70
N GLY A 12 -7.77 -18.78 9.14
CA GLY A 12 -7.65 -17.34 8.85
C GLY A 12 -7.55 -17.04 7.35
N THR A 13 -6.68 -17.77 6.63
CA THR A 13 -6.53 -17.62 5.17
C THR A 13 -7.84 -17.94 4.41
N ALA A 14 -8.56 -18.97 4.85
CA ALA A 14 -9.83 -19.36 4.25
C ALA A 14 -10.93 -18.32 4.50
N ALA A 15 -10.96 -17.70 5.69
CA ALA A 15 -11.89 -16.62 5.99
C ALA A 15 -11.63 -15.37 5.11
N ALA A 16 -10.37 -14.97 4.93
CA ALA A 16 -10.02 -13.89 4.01
C ALA A 16 -10.46 -14.21 2.57
N SER A 17 -10.24 -15.44 2.11
CA SER A 17 -10.64 -15.89 0.77
C SER A 17 -12.16 -15.87 0.58
N ARG A 18 -12.94 -16.29 1.59
CA ARG A 18 -14.41 -16.19 1.56
C ARG A 18 -14.87 -14.74 1.51
N LEU A 19 -14.21 -13.84 2.24
CA LEU A 19 -14.55 -12.42 2.20
C LEU A 19 -14.27 -11.80 0.83
N HIS A 20 -13.14 -12.14 0.20
CA HIS A 20 -12.83 -11.72 -1.17
C HIS A 20 -13.89 -12.15 -2.16
N GLN A 21 -14.37 -13.40 -2.07
CA GLN A 21 -15.42 -13.94 -2.93
C GLN A 21 -16.77 -13.24 -2.67
N ARG A 22 -17.15 -13.07 -1.40
CA ARG A 22 -18.42 -12.43 -1.02
C ARG A 22 -18.54 -10.99 -1.52
N LEU A 23 -17.43 -10.26 -1.58
CA LEU A 23 -17.38 -8.86 -1.99
C LEU A 23 -16.92 -8.65 -3.44
N ASP A 24 -16.72 -9.75 -4.18
CA ASP A 24 -16.15 -9.77 -5.54
C ASP A 24 -14.90 -8.87 -5.69
N LEU A 25 -14.03 -8.90 -4.67
CA LEU A 25 -12.90 -7.95 -4.62
C LEU A 25 -11.93 -8.16 -5.76
N ARG A 26 -11.78 -9.39 -6.25
CA ARG A 26 -10.84 -9.67 -7.32
C ARG A 26 -11.20 -8.93 -8.60
N ALA A 27 -12.45 -9.05 -9.05
CA ALA A 27 -12.90 -8.35 -10.26
C ALA A 27 -12.78 -6.84 -10.10
N ARG A 28 -13.17 -6.31 -8.93
CA ARG A 28 -13.08 -4.88 -8.61
C ARG A 28 -11.63 -4.36 -8.65
N LEU A 29 -10.71 -5.01 -7.92
CA LEU A 29 -9.31 -4.56 -7.86
C LEU A 29 -8.54 -4.79 -9.17
N GLU A 30 -8.95 -5.75 -10.00
CA GLU A 30 -8.38 -5.91 -11.35
C GLU A 30 -8.73 -4.72 -12.26
N VAL A 31 -9.93 -4.14 -12.12
CA VAL A 31 -10.37 -2.94 -12.86
C VAL A 31 -9.74 -1.68 -12.26
N GLU A 32 -9.82 -1.51 -10.94
CA GLU A 32 -9.29 -0.34 -10.22
C GLU A 32 -7.74 -0.31 -10.19
N ARG A 33 -7.09 -1.45 -10.44
CA ARG A 33 -5.63 -1.65 -10.37
C ARG A 33 -5.05 -1.14 -9.05
N SER A 34 -5.73 -1.45 -7.95
CA SER A 34 -5.52 -0.84 -6.64
C SER A 34 -5.22 -1.87 -5.55
N ALA A 35 -4.72 -1.37 -4.42
CA ALA A 35 -4.62 -2.15 -3.18
C ALA A 35 -6.01 -2.41 -2.58
N VAL A 36 -6.09 -3.34 -1.63
CA VAL A 36 -7.29 -3.52 -0.80
C VAL A 36 -7.50 -2.27 0.06
N ASN A 37 -8.59 -1.54 -0.16
CA ASN A 37 -9.00 -0.42 0.69
C ASN A 37 -9.61 -0.95 2.00
N VAL A 38 -8.75 -1.31 2.96
CA VAL A 38 -9.14 -1.93 4.24
C VAL A 38 -10.21 -1.10 4.97
N PHE A 39 -10.01 0.21 5.11
CA PHE A 39 -10.96 1.09 5.81
C PHE A 39 -12.29 1.21 5.08
N GLY A 40 -12.26 1.31 3.75
CA GLY A 40 -13.47 1.31 2.93
C GLY A 40 -14.26 0.02 3.02
N LEU A 41 -13.58 -1.13 3.07
CA LEU A 41 -14.25 -2.42 3.20
C LEU A 41 -14.81 -2.65 4.61
N ILE A 42 -14.13 -2.18 5.66
CA ILE A 42 -14.67 -2.21 7.04
C ILE A 42 -15.96 -1.39 7.12
N SER A 43 -15.96 -0.18 6.54
CA SER A 43 -17.14 0.68 6.45
C SER A 43 -18.27 0.04 5.62
N GLN A 44 -17.95 -0.54 4.45
CA GLN A 44 -18.91 -1.29 3.61
C GLN A 44 -19.53 -2.49 4.35
N LEU A 45 -18.78 -3.13 5.25
CA LEU A 45 -19.26 -4.25 6.06
C LEU A 45 -20.08 -3.80 7.28
N ASN A 46 -20.27 -2.48 7.48
CA ASN A 46 -20.93 -1.88 8.64
C ASN A 46 -20.28 -2.31 9.97
N VAL A 47 -18.95 -2.49 9.99
CA VAL A 47 -18.20 -2.75 11.22
C VAL A 47 -17.71 -1.40 11.76
N PRO A 48 -18.18 -0.97 12.94
CA PRO A 48 -17.72 0.27 13.56
C PRO A 48 -16.20 0.29 13.70
N LEU A 49 -15.57 1.34 13.19
CA LEU A 49 -14.14 1.57 13.27
C LEU A 49 -13.85 2.96 13.81
N MET A 50 -13.06 3.04 14.88
CA MET A 50 -12.63 4.30 15.47
C MET A 50 -11.11 4.36 15.54
N LEU A 51 -10.56 5.50 15.11
CA LEU A 51 -9.14 5.79 15.17
C LEU A 51 -8.89 6.72 16.35
N ARG A 52 -7.88 6.43 17.16
CA ARG A 52 -7.48 7.30 18.28
C ARG A 52 -6.02 7.08 18.64
N PRO A 53 -5.37 8.04 19.32
CA PRO A 53 -4.08 7.76 19.94
C PRO A 53 -4.26 6.63 20.96
N LEU A 54 -3.41 5.62 20.87
CA LEU A 54 -3.35 4.49 21.80
C LEU A 54 -1.90 4.33 22.25
N GLU A 55 -1.68 4.35 23.57
CA GLU A 55 -0.36 4.13 24.17
C GLU A 55 -0.14 2.64 24.39
N GLY A 56 1.00 2.12 23.92
CA GLY A 56 1.36 0.70 24.03
C GLY A 56 0.51 -0.26 23.19
N LEU A 57 -0.65 0.17 22.69
CA LEU A 57 -1.56 -0.63 21.87
C LEU A 57 -1.65 -0.14 20.44
N LEU A 58 -1.87 -1.08 19.52
CA LEU A 58 -1.94 -0.78 18.08
C LEU A 58 -3.35 -0.87 17.54
N GLY A 59 -4.16 -1.77 18.09
CA GLY A 59 -5.58 -1.89 17.81
C GLY A 59 -6.25 -2.82 18.82
N ALA A 60 -7.58 -2.85 18.79
CA ALA A 60 -8.36 -3.78 19.59
C ALA A 60 -9.67 -4.10 18.90
N TYR A 61 -10.05 -5.37 18.96
CA TYR A 61 -11.38 -5.84 18.65
C TYR A 61 -12.24 -5.89 19.91
N LEU A 62 -13.41 -5.28 19.84
CA LEU A 62 -14.42 -5.28 20.90
C LEU A 62 -15.62 -6.08 20.42
N SER A 63 -16.21 -6.91 21.28
CA SER A 63 -17.44 -7.66 20.97
C SER A 63 -18.67 -7.19 21.78
N ILE A 64 -18.46 -6.41 22.85
CA ILE A 64 -19.49 -5.94 23.79
C ILE A 64 -19.34 -4.41 23.98
N PRO A 65 -20.44 -3.63 24.02
CA PRO A 65 -21.84 -4.02 23.80
C PRO A 65 -22.18 -4.27 22.33
N ALA A 66 -21.28 -3.91 21.40
CA ALA A 66 -21.39 -4.17 19.97
C ALA A 66 -20.00 -4.47 19.39
N ARG A 67 -19.97 -5.19 18.28
CA ARG A 67 -18.73 -5.49 17.55
C ARG A 67 -18.11 -4.20 17.03
N GLY A 68 -16.82 -4.01 17.24
CA GLY A 68 -16.12 -2.80 16.80
C GLY A 68 -14.61 -2.97 16.77
N ILE A 69 -13.96 -2.05 16.06
CA ILE A 69 -12.52 -2.02 15.85
C ILE A 69 -11.96 -0.68 16.33
N LEU A 70 -10.90 -0.74 17.12
CA LEU A 70 -10.04 0.40 17.45
C LEU A 70 -8.70 0.26 16.75
N VAL A 71 -8.17 1.35 16.19
CA VAL A 71 -6.82 1.39 15.62
C VAL A 71 -6.08 2.65 16.07
N THR A 72 -4.80 2.50 16.36
CA THR A 72 -3.94 3.61 16.79
C THR A 72 -3.68 4.61 15.66
N THR A 73 -3.67 5.90 15.98
CA THR A 73 -3.20 6.96 15.08
C THR A 73 -1.68 7.14 15.12
N GLU A 74 -0.99 6.56 16.10
CA GLU A 74 0.44 6.79 16.40
C GLU A 74 1.41 6.01 15.48
N ARG A 75 0.92 5.55 14.32
CA ARG A 75 1.65 4.68 13.41
C ARG A 75 1.39 5.05 11.94
N PRO A 76 2.36 4.78 11.04
CA PRO A 76 2.19 4.98 9.60
C PRO A 76 1.00 4.20 9.03
N LEU A 77 0.50 4.67 7.88
CA LEU A 77 -0.68 4.14 7.20
C LEU A 77 -0.62 2.63 6.93
N SER A 78 0.53 2.09 6.54
CA SER A 78 0.70 0.64 6.31
C SER A 78 0.49 -0.18 7.58
N ILE A 79 0.91 0.34 8.74
CA ILE A 79 0.68 -0.30 10.03
C ILE A 79 -0.79 -0.19 10.44
N GLN A 80 -1.41 0.98 10.25
CA GLN A 80 -2.84 1.15 10.53
C GLN A 80 -3.70 0.20 9.69
N ARG A 81 -3.39 0.06 8.38
CA ARG A 81 -4.07 -0.88 7.47
C ARG A 81 -3.93 -2.32 7.93
N PHE A 82 -2.72 -2.75 8.28
CA PHE A 82 -2.48 -4.11 8.74
C PHE A 82 -3.23 -4.38 10.05
N THR A 83 -3.14 -3.47 11.02
CA THR A 83 -3.87 -3.61 12.28
C THR A 83 -5.38 -3.65 12.03
N ALA A 84 -5.93 -2.74 11.23
CA ALA A 84 -7.36 -2.75 10.89
C ALA A 84 -7.79 -4.06 10.22
N ALA A 85 -6.97 -4.63 9.33
CA ALA A 85 -7.24 -5.91 8.70
C ALA A 85 -7.14 -7.09 9.70
N HIS A 86 -6.24 -7.01 10.67
CA HIS A 86 -6.09 -7.99 11.75
C HIS A 86 -7.32 -7.97 12.68
N GLU A 87 -7.74 -6.80 13.15
CA GLU A 87 -8.95 -6.66 13.97
C GLU A 87 -10.22 -7.06 13.20
N LEU A 88 -10.28 -6.75 11.90
CA LEU A 88 -11.35 -7.26 11.03
C LEU A 88 -11.33 -8.80 10.99
N GLY A 89 -10.15 -9.41 11.03
CA GLY A 89 -9.99 -10.86 11.15
C GLY A 89 -10.68 -11.42 12.39
N HIS A 90 -10.44 -10.83 13.57
CA HIS A 90 -11.16 -11.19 14.80
C HIS A 90 -12.67 -11.06 14.63
N CYS A 91 -13.14 -9.96 14.05
CA CYS A 91 -14.57 -9.74 13.80
C CYS A 91 -15.19 -10.76 12.84
N MET A 92 -14.49 -11.14 11.76
CA MET A 92 -15.00 -12.05 10.73
C MET A 92 -14.92 -13.53 11.13
N LEU A 93 -14.10 -13.85 12.13
CA LEU A 93 -13.94 -15.20 12.68
C LEU A 93 -14.70 -15.41 13.99
N ASP A 94 -15.49 -14.41 14.41
CA ASP A 94 -16.25 -14.42 15.67
C ASP A 94 -15.37 -14.76 16.88
N HIS A 95 -14.15 -14.20 16.92
CA HIS A 95 -13.23 -14.39 18.03
C HIS A 95 -13.78 -13.77 19.32
N GLU A 96 -13.30 -14.27 20.45
CA GLU A 96 -13.54 -13.64 21.73
C GLU A 96 -12.68 -12.37 21.83
N PRO A 97 -13.19 -11.30 22.45
CA PRO A 97 -12.40 -10.09 22.63
C PRO A 97 -11.22 -10.41 23.57
N SER A 98 -10.06 -9.81 23.31
CA SER A 98 -8.93 -9.89 24.25
C SER A 98 -9.23 -8.98 25.44
N LEU A 99 -10.01 -9.48 26.41
CA LEU A 99 -10.38 -8.78 27.65
C LEU A 99 -9.65 -9.32 28.89
N ASP A 100 -8.77 -10.32 28.74
CA ASP A 100 -8.05 -10.87 29.88
C ASP A 100 -6.88 -9.97 30.28
N ASP A 101 -7.03 -9.40 31.49
CA ASP A 101 -6.15 -8.52 32.25
C ASP A 101 -5.76 -7.19 31.58
N GLU A 102 -6.05 -6.10 32.30
CA GLU A 102 -5.64 -4.72 32.00
C GLU A 102 -4.12 -4.57 31.70
N ASP A 103 -3.31 -5.58 32.07
CA ASP A 103 -1.87 -5.68 31.80
C ASP A 103 -1.49 -6.38 30.47
N SER A 104 -2.38 -7.16 29.82
CA SER A 104 -2.05 -8.00 28.66
C SER A 104 -2.35 -7.37 27.30
N ILE A 105 -3.23 -6.35 27.28
CA ILE A 105 -3.68 -5.64 26.08
C ILE A 105 -2.50 -4.92 25.36
N LEU A 106 -1.34 -4.75 26.01
CA LEU A 106 -0.31 -3.80 25.61
C LEU A 106 0.84 -4.34 24.74
N ARG A 107 0.82 -5.58 24.23
CA ARG A 107 1.99 -6.09 23.50
C ARG A 107 1.66 -6.86 22.23
N ARG A 108 2.24 -6.38 21.13
CA ARG A 108 2.59 -7.15 19.92
C ARG A 108 3.60 -8.29 20.19
N MET A 109 3.68 -8.81 21.42
CA MET A 109 4.61 -9.86 21.82
C MET A 109 3.83 -10.99 22.51
N PRO A 110 3.84 -12.20 21.93
CA PRO A 110 3.23 -13.37 22.54
C PRO A 110 4.16 -13.84 23.66
N VAL A 111 3.97 -13.36 24.88
CA VAL A 111 4.77 -13.86 26.02
C VAL A 111 3.92 -14.67 26.99
N ASN A 112 2.62 -14.37 27.18
CA ASN A 112 1.76 -15.10 28.12
C ASN A 112 0.28 -15.15 27.68
N LEU A 113 -0.02 -15.55 26.45
CA LEU A 113 -1.42 -15.80 26.05
C LEU A 113 -1.81 -17.22 26.42
N GLU A 114 -3.02 -17.39 26.97
CA GLU A 114 -3.67 -18.70 27.08
C GLU A 114 -3.63 -19.40 25.69
N PRO A 115 -3.43 -20.73 25.62
CA PRO A 115 -3.23 -21.44 24.36
C PRO A 115 -4.34 -21.19 23.33
N GLY A 116 -5.59 -20.97 23.78
CA GLY A 116 -6.73 -20.63 22.92
C GLY A 116 -6.60 -19.26 22.24
N HIS A 117 -6.20 -18.23 22.98
CA HIS A 117 -5.97 -16.88 22.44
C HIS A 117 -4.78 -16.87 21.48
N ALA A 118 -3.73 -17.63 21.76
CA ALA A 118 -2.58 -17.76 20.86
C ALA A 118 -2.99 -18.27 19.46
N PHE A 119 -4.01 -19.13 19.33
CA PHE A 119 -4.49 -19.57 18.03
C PHE A 119 -5.38 -18.53 17.34
N GLN A 120 -6.21 -17.78 18.08
CA GLN A 120 -7.01 -16.68 17.53
C GLN A 120 -6.14 -15.60 16.90
N GLU A 121 -5.04 -15.22 17.55
CA GLU A 121 -4.05 -14.28 17.02
C GLU A 121 -3.42 -14.79 15.70
N VAL A 122 -3.04 -16.07 15.66
CA VAL A 122 -2.49 -16.69 14.45
C VAL A 122 -3.50 -16.71 13.31
N GLU A 123 -4.79 -16.92 13.62
CA GLU A 123 -5.89 -16.87 12.66
C GLU A 123 -6.11 -15.43 12.15
N ALA A 124 -6.12 -14.43 13.03
CA ALA A 124 -6.28 -13.02 12.67
C ALA A 124 -5.11 -12.50 11.83
N ASP A 125 -3.87 -12.84 12.18
CA ASP A 125 -2.69 -12.54 11.37
C ASP A 125 -2.75 -13.21 9.99
N ALA A 126 -3.14 -14.48 9.94
CA ALA A 126 -3.30 -15.18 8.68
C ALA A 126 -4.43 -14.60 7.83
N PHE A 127 -5.51 -14.13 8.46
CA PHE A 127 -6.57 -13.38 7.81
C PHE A 127 -6.04 -12.07 7.24
N ALA A 128 -5.35 -11.23 8.02
CA ALA A 128 -4.84 -9.94 7.56
C ALA A 128 -3.89 -10.07 6.36
N VAL A 129 -2.94 -11.03 6.43
CA VAL A 129 -2.03 -11.33 5.32
C VAL A 129 -2.79 -11.83 4.10
N GLY A 130 -3.70 -12.79 4.27
CA GLY A 130 -4.50 -13.33 3.17
C GLY A 130 -5.45 -12.29 2.57
N PHE A 131 -5.93 -11.35 3.38
CA PHE A 131 -6.87 -10.32 2.99
C PHE A 131 -6.18 -9.20 2.21
N MET A 132 -5.08 -8.66 2.72
CA MET A 132 -4.35 -7.54 2.10
C MET A 132 -3.42 -7.98 0.97
N MET A 133 -2.79 -9.15 1.09
CA MET A 133 -1.76 -9.62 0.16
C MET A 133 -2.09 -11.02 -0.37
N PRO A 134 -3.26 -11.27 -0.97
CA PRO A 134 -3.54 -12.57 -1.58
C PRO A 134 -2.63 -12.80 -2.80
N LYS A 135 -2.33 -14.07 -3.10
CA LYS A 135 -1.45 -14.44 -4.23
C LYS A 135 -1.90 -13.85 -5.58
N TRP A 136 -3.22 -13.75 -5.80
CA TRP A 136 -3.76 -13.21 -7.05
C TRP A 136 -3.49 -11.71 -7.18
N LEU A 137 -3.49 -10.94 -6.09
CA LEU A 137 -3.23 -9.50 -6.10
C LEU A 137 -1.73 -9.22 -6.27
N LEU A 138 -0.87 -10.05 -5.64
CA LEU A 138 0.57 -10.05 -5.92
C LEU A 138 0.84 -10.27 -7.42
N ALA A 139 0.23 -11.29 -8.00
CA ALA A 139 0.37 -11.60 -9.42
C ALA A 139 -0.16 -10.47 -10.32
N LEU A 140 -1.27 -9.82 -9.94
CA LEU A 140 -1.81 -8.64 -10.64
C LEU A 140 -0.77 -7.52 -10.72
N HIS A 141 -0.24 -7.05 -9.58
CA HIS A 141 0.72 -5.96 -9.58
C HIS A 141 2.06 -6.34 -10.23
N MET A 142 2.54 -7.56 -10.02
CA MET A 142 3.72 -8.06 -10.73
C MET A 142 3.53 -8.02 -12.25
N ARG A 143 2.37 -8.48 -12.76
CA ARG A 143 2.05 -8.44 -14.19
C ARG A 143 1.94 -7.01 -14.73
N LEU A 144 1.27 -6.11 -14.01
CA LEU A 144 1.16 -4.70 -14.41
C LEU A 144 2.55 -4.07 -14.55
N GLN A 145 3.44 -4.35 -13.60
CA GLN A 145 4.80 -3.80 -13.57
C GLN A 145 5.80 -4.56 -14.45
N GLY A 146 5.42 -5.71 -15.01
CA GLY A 146 6.33 -6.58 -15.77
C GLY A 146 7.38 -7.28 -14.90
N TRP A 147 7.13 -7.45 -13.60
CA TRP A 147 8.02 -8.15 -12.67
C TRP A 147 7.77 -9.66 -12.66
N VAL A 148 8.85 -10.42 -12.56
CA VAL A 148 8.86 -11.87 -12.39
C VAL A 148 9.37 -12.24 -10.99
N VAL A 149 9.24 -13.52 -10.61
CA VAL A 149 9.71 -14.01 -9.29
C VAL A 149 11.20 -13.73 -9.06
N ALA A 150 12.02 -13.77 -10.13
CA ALA A 150 13.44 -13.46 -10.04
C ALA A 150 13.69 -12.01 -9.57
N ASP A 151 12.80 -11.06 -9.90
CA ASP A 151 12.93 -9.66 -9.48
C ASP A 151 12.69 -9.45 -7.98
N LEU A 152 12.03 -10.41 -7.30
CA LEU A 152 11.76 -10.34 -5.86
C LEU A 152 13.02 -10.45 -4.99
N HIS A 153 14.18 -10.75 -5.59
CA HIS A 153 15.48 -10.66 -4.91
C HIS A 153 16.01 -9.23 -4.81
N ARG A 154 15.41 -8.26 -5.51
CA ARG A 154 15.82 -6.86 -5.48
C ARG A 154 15.01 -6.10 -4.43
N PRO A 155 15.66 -5.48 -3.42
CA PRO A 155 14.97 -4.67 -2.42
C PRO A 155 14.06 -3.61 -3.02
N SER A 156 14.51 -2.90 -4.06
CA SER A 156 13.75 -1.84 -4.72
C SER A 156 12.43 -2.33 -5.32
N THR A 157 12.42 -3.52 -5.93
CA THR A 157 11.21 -4.16 -6.45
C THR A 157 10.24 -4.51 -5.33
N VAL A 158 10.74 -5.14 -4.26
CA VAL A 158 9.90 -5.53 -3.11
C VAL A 158 9.34 -4.32 -2.40
N TYR A 159 10.13 -3.26 -2.23
CA TYR A 159 9.67 -1.99 -1.68
C TYR A 159 8.54 -1.37 -2.52
N GLN A 160 8.73 -1.22 -3.83
CA GLN A 160 7.70 -0.66 -4.72
C GLN A 160 6.43 -1.53 -4.80
N LEU A 161 6.56 -2.85 -4.67
CA LEU A 161 5.43 -3.76 -4.59
C LEU A 161 4.69 -3.64 -3.24
N SER A 162 5.40 -3.42 -2.13
CA SER A 162 4.78 -3.23 -0.81
C SER A 162 3.88 -2.00 -0.76
N LEU A 163 4.31 -0.90 -1.40
CA LEU A 163 3.52 0.33 -1.51
C LEU A 163 2.22 0.07 -2.27
N ARG A 164 2.30 -0.62 -3.43
CA ARG A 164 1.14 -0.96 -4.27
C ARG A 164 0.13 -1.90 -3.60
N LEU A 165 0.54 -2.63 -2.56
CA LEU A 165 -0.34 -3.48 -1.74
C LEU A 165 -0.83 -2.79 -0.46
N GLY A 166 -0.32 -1.59 -0.17
CA GLY A 166 -0.57 -0.89 1.09
C GLY A 166 0.04 -1.58 2.32
N ALA A 167 1.07 -2.41 2.14
CA ALA A 167 1.75 -3.16 3.19
C ALA A 167 3.13 -2.57 3.50
N SER A 168 3.71 -2.95 4.64
CA SER A 168 5.11 -2.60 4.93
C SER A 168 6.08 -3.47 4.13
N TYR A 169 7.27 -2.94 3.85
CA TYR A 169 8.37 -3.67 3.21
C TYR A 169 8.66 -5.00 3.92
N GLU A 170 8.74 -4.97 5.25
CA GLU A 170 9.02 -6.16 6.05
C GLU A 170 7.91 -7.19 6.00
N ALA A 171 6.65 -6.77 6.11
CA ALA A 171 5.50 -7.67 6.04
C ALA A 171 5.45 -8.40 4.68
N LEU A 172 5.78 -7.71 3.59
CA LEU A 172 5.82 -8.32 2.27
C LEU A 172 6.95 -9.36 2.13
N CYS A 173 8.16 -9.06 2.64
CA CYS A 173 9.27 -10.03 2.64
C CYS A 173 8.86 -11.36 3.31
N TRP A 174 8.24 -11.29 4.49
CA TRP A 174 7.78 -12.50 5.20
C TRP A 174 6.57 -13.15 4.54
N THR A 175 5.72 -12.38 3.86
CA THR A 175 4.62 -12.92 3.06
C THR A 175 5.13 -13.75 1.89
N PHE A 176 6.21 -13.34 1.22
CA PHE A 176 6.83 -14.14 0.17
C PHE A 176 7.36 -15.48 0.69
N VAL A 177 7.93 -15.51 1.90
CA VAL A 177 8.34 -16.76 2.55
C VAL A 177 7.12 -17.66 2.78
N ARG A 178 6.04 -17.12 3.34
CA ARG A 178 4.78 -17.85 3.57
C ARG A 178 4.22 -18.46 2.28
N TYR A 179 4.33 -17.72 1.17
CA TYR A 179 3.88 -18.19 -0.14
C TYR A 179 4.90 -19.03 -0.90
N LYS A 180 6.08 -19.29 -0.32
CA LYS A 180 7.18 -20.04 -0.92
C LYS A 180 7.69 -19.42 -2.23
N MET A 181 7.60 -18.09 -2.33
CA MET A 181 8.14 -17.32 -3.46
C MET A 181 9.63 -17.03 -3.26
N ILE A 182 10.07 -16.91 -2.00
CA ILE A 182 11.47 -16.82 -1.60
C ILE A 182 11.71 -17.66 -0.34
N THR A 183 12.98 -17.92 -0.01
CA THR A 183 13.44 -18.59 1.21
C THR A 183 13.54 -17.61 2.39
N GLN A 184 13.57 -18.14 3.62
CA GLN A 184 13.82 -17.32 4.82
C GLN A 184 15.17 -16.60 4.76
N LYS A 185 16.20 -17.22 4.17
CA LYS A 185 17.51 -16.59 3.99
C LYS A 185 17.41 -15.37 3.09
N GLN A 186 16.78 -15.52 1.93
CA GLN A 186 16.56 -14.41 0.99
C GLN A 186 15.74 -13.27 1.62
N ALA A 187 14.73 -13.58 2.43
CA ALA A 187 13.98 -12.55 3.16
C ALA A 187 14.87 -11.78 4.15
N ARG A 188 15.73 -12.49 4.91
CA ARG A 188 16.69 -11.84 5.83
C ARG A 188 17.71 -10.98 5.06
N ASP A 189 18.18 -11.44 3.91
CA ASP A 189 19.10 -10.69 3.05
C ASP A 189 18.43 -9.39 2.53
N LEU A 190 17.18 -9.48 2.06
CA LEU A 190 16.39 -8.29 1.67
C LEU A 190 16.26 -7.27 2.81
N LEU A 191 16.02 -7.74 4.04
CA LEU A 191 15.83 -6.89 5.22
C LEU A 191 17.12 -6.19 5.68
N GLN A 192 18.29 -6.60 5.19
CA GLN A 192 19.54 -5.84 5.41
C GLN A 192 19.49 -4.47 4.71
N THR A 193 18.74 -4.36 3.61
CA THR A 193 18.53 -3.08 2.91
C THR A 193 17.34 -2.35 3.52
N ARG A 194 17.60 -1.32 4.33
CA ARG A 194 16.55 -0.51 4.96
C ARG A 194 15.79 0.32 3.91
N PRO A 195 14.47 0.55 4.07
CA PRO A 195 13.67 1.40 3.17
C PRO A 195 14.29 2.75 2.84
N ARG A 196 14.95 3.39 3.82
CA ARG A 196 15.65 4.66 3.62
C ARG A 196 16.66 4.63 2.47
N VAL A 197 17.43 3.55 2.33
CA VAL A 197 18.43 3.41 1.24
C VAL A 197 17.74 3.44 -0.13
N MET A 198 16.59 2.78 -0.24
CA MET A 198 15.81 2.75 -1.47
C MET A 198 15.15 4.10 -1.76
N LYS A 199 14.67 4.80 -0.71
CA LYS A 199 14.14 6.17 -0.83
C LYS A 199 15.23 7.14 -1.29
N GLU A 200 16.43 7.09 -0.71
CA GLU A 200 17.58 7.91 -1.10
C GLU A 200 17.98 7.65 -2.56
N ALA A 201 18.06 6.38 -2.98
CA ALA A 201 18.34 6.02 -4.36
C ALA A 201 17.27 6.54 -5.35
N LEU A 202 16.00 6.55 -4.94
CA LEU A 202 14.91 7.11 -5.74
C LEU A 202 14.91 8.64 -5.77
N LEU A 203 15.36 9.33 -4.74
CA LEU A 203 15.34 10.80 -4.74
C LEU A 203 16.61 11.42 -5.38
N ALA A 204 17.61 10.58 -5.71
CA ALA A 204 18.86 11.00 -6.36
C ALA A 204 19.56 12.12 -5.58
N GLU A 205 19.53 13.36 -6.08
CA GLU A 205 20.12 14.54 -5.41
C GLU A 205 19.15 15.24 -4.45
N PHE A 206 17.84 15.05 -4.63
CA PHE A 206 16.84 15.68 -3.78
C PHE A 206 16.89 15.10 -2.36
N ARG A 207 16.83 15.98 -1.36
CA ARG A 207 16.84 15.60 0.06
C ARG A 207 15.59 16.18 0.73
N PRO A 208 14.60 15.35 1.10
CA PRO A 208 13.44 15.81 1.82
C PRO A 208 13.81 16.16 3.27
N GLN A 209 12.96 16.94 3.94
CA GLN A 209 13.15 17.30 5.35
C GLN A 209 13.27 16.05 6.26
N ASN A 210 12.52 14.99 5.93
CA ASN A 210 12.63 13.69 6.58
C ASN A 210 12.18 12.57 5.61
N TYR A 211 12.48 11.32 5.96
CA TYR A 211 12.15 10.12 5.15
C TYR A 211 10.98 9.31 5.72
N ARG A 212 10.07 9.96 6.48
CA ARG A 212 8.91 9.28 7.08
C ARG A 212 7.88 8.90 6.01
N GLY A 213 7.64 9.78 5.03
CA GLY A 213 6.80 9.48 3.87
C GLY A 213 7.46 8.49 2.91
N ASP A 214 6.63 7.75 2.17
CA ASP A 214 7.09 6.80 1.16
C ASP A 214 7.46 7.52 -0.14
N VAL A 215 8.27 6.84 -0.95
CA VAL A 215 8.72 7.34 -2.26
C VAL A 215 8.25 6.35 -3.32
N TRP A 216 7.34 6.82 -4.16
CA TRP A 216 6.71 6.07 -5.24
C TRP A 216 7.52 6.25 -6.52
N LEU A 217 7.95 5.15 -7.12
CA LEU A 217 8.43 5.14 -8.49
C LEU A 217 7.25 4.84 -9.41
N LEU A 218 6.87 5.83 -10.20
CA LEU A 218 5.74 5.75 -11.13
C LEU A 218 6.25 5.76 -12.57
N THR A 219 5.68 4.87 -13.36
CA THR A 219 5.97 4.73 -14.80
C THR A 219 4.66 4.70 -15.58
N GLU A 220 4.73 4.61 -16.89
CA GLU A 220 3.58 4.40 -17.77
C GLU A 220 2.78 3.13 -17.39
N ARG A 221 3.41 2.17 -16.70
CA ARG A 221 2.76 0.95 -16.21
C ARG A 221 1.76 1.20 -15.08
N ASP A 222 1.81 2.36 -14.45
CA ASP A 222 0.88 2.79 -13.40
C ASP A 222 -0.33 3.54 -13.97
N ALA A 223 -0.44 3.69 -15.30
CA ALA A 223 -1.60 4.32 -15.93
C ALA A 223 -2.91 3.58 -15.57
N GLY A 224 -3.92 4.36 -15.20
CA GLY A 224 -5.22 3.88 -14.72
C GLY A 224 -5.18 3.23 -13.35
N ALA A 225 -4.06 3.30 -12.61
CA ALA A 225 -4.00 2.81 -11.24
C ALA A 225 -4.67 3.78 -10.27
N ARG A 226 -5.22 3.20 -9.19
CA ARG A 226 -5.56 3.96 -7.99
C ARG A 226 -4.53 3.71 -6.89
N ILE A 227 -3.96 4.79 -6.38
CA ILE A 227 -2.94 4.76 -5.33
C ILE A 227 -3.45 5.51 -4.09
N ASP A 228 -3.56 4.75 -2.99
CA ASP A 228 -3.86 5.32 -1.69
C ASP A 228 -2.57 5.40 -0.87
N GLY A 229 -2.07 6.61 -0.61
CA GLY A 229 -0.81 6.87 0.10
C GLY A 229 -0.98 7.82 1.30
N SER A 230 0.14 8.40 1.74
CA SER A 230 0.17 9.38 2.83
C SER A 230 0.53 10.78 2.35
N ALA A 231 0.12 11.80 3.09
CA ALA A 231 0.37 13.22 2.78
C ALA A 231 1.85 13.56 2.58
N ASN A 232 2.74 12.84 3.27
CA ASN A 232 4.19 13.06 3.22
C ASN A 232 4.89 12.28 2.10
N ASP A 233 4.16 11.53 1.28
CA ASP A 233 4.75 10.71 0.23
C ASP A 233 5.30 11.57 -0.92
N LEU A 234 6.30 11.05 -1.61
CA LEU A 234 6.95 11.69 -2.76
C LEU A 234 6.82 10.82 -4.00
N PHE A 235 6.81 11.47 -5.17
CA PHE A 235 6.68 10.78 -6.45
C PHE A 235 7.92 11.01 -7.29
N VAL A 236 8.38 9.93 -7.90
CA VAL A 236 9.41 9.94 -8.93
C VAL A 236 8.76 9.34 -10.16
N LEU A 237 8.43 10.19 -11.13
CA LEU A 237 7.98 9.77 -12.44
C LEU A 237 9.23 9.43 -13.25
N LYS A 238 9.29 8.21 -13.78
CA LYS A 238 10.32 7.77 -14.72
C LYS A 238 9.63 7.37 -16.02
N LEU A 239 9.58 8.31 -16.95
CA LEU A 239 8.75 8.24 -18.16
C LEU A 239 9.61 8.26 -19.40
N THR A 240 9.23 7.47 -20.39
CA THR A 240 9.80 7.50 -21.73
C THR A 240 9.43 8.82 -22.39
N GLU A 241 10.40 9.54 -22.96
CA GLU A 241 10.19 10.84 -23.62
C GLU A 241 10.76 10.83 -25.04
N HIS A 242 9.91 11.19 -26.01
CA HIS A 242 10.22 11.21 -27.44
C HIS A 242 10.69 12.60 -27.88
N SER A 243 11.70 13.13 -27.17
CA SER A 243 12.22 14.49 -27.35
C SER A 243 12.73 14.72 -28.77
N ASN A 244 13.28 13.70 -29.43
CA ASN A 244 13.70 13.74 -30.84
C ASN A 244 12.56 14.10 -31.81
N GLY A 245 11.31 13.77 -31.47
CA GLY A 245 10.11 14.10 -32.24
C GLY A 245 9.42 15.40 -31.82
N GLY A 246 10.01 16.13 -30.88
CA GLY A 246 9.46 17.34 -30.25
C GLY A 246 8.39 17.07 -29.18
N TYR A 247 8.22 15.83 -28.75
CA TYR A 247 7.24 15.46 -27.73
C TYR A 247 7.88 15.51 -26.34
N LEU A 248 7.29 16.31 -25.45
CA LEU A 248 7.75 16.52 -24.08
C LEU A 248 6.59 16.28 -23.11
N TRP A 249 6.90 15.82 -21.91
CA TRP A 249 5.91 15.71 -20.84
C TRP A 249 5.52 17.09 -20.30
N ASN A 250 4.22 17.39 -20.26
CA ASN A 250 3.72 18.69 -19.85
C ASN A 250 3.72 18.86 -18.31
N LEU A 251 4.82 19.36 -17.76
CA LEU A 251 4.98 19.58 -16.32
C LEU A 251 4.01 20.62 -15.74
N ASP A 252 3.44 21.49 -16.57
CA ASP A 252 2.47 22.49 -16.10
C ASP A 252 1.18 21.80 -15.63
N GLN A 253 0.78 20.69 -16.24
CA GLN A 253 -0.37 19.90 -15.76
C GLN A 253 -0.17 19.34 -14.35
N LEU A 254 1.06 18.97 -13.98
CA LEU A 254 1.38 18.57 -12.61
C LEU A 254 1.28 19.76 -11.65
N ARG A 255 1.84 20.91 -12.04
CA ARG A 255 1.81 22.14 -11.23
C ARG A 255 0.40 22.66 -11.01
N ASP A 256 -0.44 22.63 -12.06
CA ASP A 256 -1.85 23.03 -12.02
C ASP A 256 -2.67 22.09 -11.11
N SER A 257 -2.23 20.84 -10.96
CA SER A 257 -2.79 19.88 -10.00
C SER A 257 -2.28 20.09 -8.56
N GLY A 258 -1.47 21.12 -8.32
CA GLY A 258 -0.91 21.47 -7.01
C GLY A 258 0.39 20.76 -6.65
N PHE A 259 0.99 19.98 -7.56
CA PHE A 259 2.26 19.31 -7.28
C PHE A 259 3.43 20.28 -7.40
N VAL A 260 4.34 20.22 -6.43
CA VAL A 260 5.60 20.95 -6.47
C VAL A 260 6.67 20.08 -7.13
N VAL A 261 7.13 20.46 -8.31
CA VAL A 261 8.23 19.78 -9.00
C VAL A 261 9.56 20.22 -8.38
N VAL A 262 10.24 19.29 -7.71
CA VAL A 262 11.50 19.53 -6.98
C VAL A 262 12.72 18.92 -7.67
N GLY A 263 12.51 18.13 -8.72
CA GLY A 263 13.58 17.61 -9.57
C GLY A 263 13.06 17.32 -10.97
N ASN A 264 13.87 17.62 -11.99
CA ASN A 264 13.58 17.32 -13.38
C ASN A 264 14.89 17.07 -14.12
N ALA A 265 15.06 15.87 -14.67
CA ALA A 265 16.23 15.49 -15.44
C ALA A 265 15.83 14.60 -16.62
N VAL A 266 16.68 14.55 -17.64
CA VAL A 266 16.69 13.46 -18.62
C VAL A 266 17.82 12.52 -18.21
N GLU A 267 17.53 11.24 -18.01
CA GLU A 267 18.56 10.24 -17.74
C GLU A 267 19.23 9.85 -19.06
N ASP A 268 20.55 10.04 -19.14
CA ASP A 268 21.37 9.55 -20.25
C ASP A 268 21.41 8.02 -20.22
N GLN A 269 21.02 7.35 -21.31
CA GLN A 269 21.19 5.90 -21.42
C GLN A 269 22.64 5.59 -21.84
N ALA A 270 23.33 4.74 -21.08
CA ALA A 270 24.74 4.39 -21.32
C ALA A 270 25.01 3.74 -22.69
N GLU A 271 23.97 3.23 -23.37
CA GLU A 271 24.03 2.64 -24.72
C GLU A 271 23.06 3.35 -25.68
N GLU A 272 23.00 4.68 -25.64
CA GLU A 272 22.11 5.47 -26.49
C GLU A 272 22.39 5.19 -27.99
N ARG A 273 21.49 4.44 -28.63
CA ARG A 273 21.46 4.34 -30.09
C ARG A 273 20.78 5.58 -30.63
N VAL A 274 21.36 6.19 -31.66
CA VAL A 274 20.79 7.37 -32.32
C VAL A 274 19.32 7.11 -32.67
N GLY A 275 18.41 7.89 -32.08
CA GLY A 275 16.96 7.82 -32.32
C GLY A 275 16.14 7.12 -31.24
N GLU A 276 16.74 6.53 -30.21
CA GLU A 276 15.98 5.98 -29.08
C GLU A 276 15.37 7.10 -28.21
N PRO A 277 14.15 6.89 -27.65
CA PRO A 277 13.57 7.83 -26.70
C PRO A 277 14.40 7.96 -25.43
N GLY A 278 14.52 9.17 -24.90
CA GLY A 278 15.16 9.42 -23.61
C GLY A 278 14.26 9.03 -22.44
N ILE A 279 14.77 9.07 -21.21
CA ILE A 279 13.97 8.87 -20.00
C ILE A 279 13.87 10.15 -19.19
N ARG A 280 12.67 10.73 -19.15
CA ARG A 280 12.33 11.86 -18.29
C ARG A 280 12.14 11.39 -16.85
N ARG A 281 12.93 11.95 -15.95
CA ARG A 281 12.80 11.76 -14.50
C ARG A 281 12.28 13.02 -13.83
N ILE A 282 11.14 12.93 -13.15
CA ILE A 282 10.52 14.07 -12.45
C ILE A 282 10.31 13.67 -10.99
N THR A 283 10.86 14.44 -10.07
CA THR A 283 10.57 14.31 -8.64
C THR A 283 9.54 15.38 -8.27
N ALA A 284 8.40 14.95 -7.72
CA ALA A 284 7.30 15.83 -7.36
C ALA A 284 6.81 15.56 -5.94
N GLN A 285 6.43 16.62 -5.24
CA GLN A 285 5.76 16.58 -3.94
C GLN A 285 4.27 16.86 -4.18
N PRO A 286 3.36 16.03 -3.64
CA PRO A 286 1.93 16.34 -3.66
C PRO A 286 1.63 17.53 -2.73
N PRO A 287 0.49 18.20 -2.88
CA PRO A 287 -0.01 19.11 -1.86
C PRO A 287 -0.39 18.34 -0.58
N ASP A 288 -0.45 19.05 0.55
CA ASP A 288 -0.62 18.47 1.90
C ASP A 288 -1.81 17.50 2.01
N GLU A 289 -2.92 17.77 1.32
CA GLU A 289 -4.06 16.86 1.22
C GLU A 289 -4.48 16.71 -0.25
N PHE A 290 -3.84 15.78 -0.97
CA PHE A 290 -4.24 15.49 -2.35
C PHE A 290 -5.24 14.33 -2.44
N ARG A 291 -6.39 14.59 -3.04
CA ARG A 291 -7.28 13.56 -3.56
C ARG A 291 -7.78 13.99 -4.91
N GLY A 292 -7.57 13.16 -5.92
CA GLY A 292 -8.01 13.47 -7.27
C GLY A 292 -7.22 12.69 -8.28
N ARG A 293 -7.27 13.18 -9.51
CA ARG A 293 -6.61 12.55 -10.63
C ARG A 293 -5.37 13.35 -11.01
N MET A 294 -4.23 12.69 -11.04
CA MET A 294 -3.01 13.23 -11.64
C MET A 294 -3.00 12.86 -13.11
N VAL A 295 -2.96 13.86 -13.99
CA VAL A 295 -2.83 13.68 -15.43
C VAL A 295 -1.60 14.41 -15.91
N ILE A 296 -0.78 13.73 -16.70
CA ILE A 296 0.27 14.36 -17.49
C ILE A 296 0.24 13.77 -18.89
N ASP A 297 0.35 14.63 -19.90
CA ASP A 297 0.36 14.29 -21.31
C ASP A 297 1.76 14.53 -21.90
N GLU A 298 2.17 13.65 -22.80
CA GLU A 298 3.33 13.85 -23.65
C GLU A 298 2.85 14.45 -24.97
N ALA A 299 3.16 15.72 -25.22
CA ALA A 299 2.68 16.45 -26.39
C ALA A 299 3.75 17.42 -26.91
N ARG A 300 3.49 18.01 -28.07
CA ARG A 300 4.34 19.11 -28.57
C ARG A 300 3.97 20.39 -27.82
N PRO A 301 4.94 21.19 -27.34
CA PRO A 301 4.64 22.42 -26.58
C PRO A 301 3.78 23.45 -27.34
N TRP A 302 3.70 23.36 -28.67
CA TRP A 302 2.91 24.23 -29.54
C TRP A 302 1.62 23.56 -30.07
N ASP A 303 1.37 22.30 -29.73
CA ASP A 303 0.17 21.56 -30.15
C ASP A 303 -0.20 20.51 -29.08
N PHE A 304 -0.91 20.96 -28.04
CA PHE A 304 -1.33 20.12 -26.92
C PHE A 304 -2.52 19.20 -27.26
N GLU A 305 -3.22 19.45 -28.37
CA GLU A 305 -4.34 18.61 -28.82
C GLU A 305 -3.84 17.26 -29.35
N GLN A 306 -2.66 17.23 -29.97
CA GLN A 306 -2.02 16.02 -30.47
C GLN A 306 -1.11 15.39 -29.40
N ARG A 307 -1.73 14.84 -28.35
CA ARG A 307 -1.00 14.04 -27.36
C ARG A 307 -0.51 12.71 -27.95
N ARG A 308 0.73 12.35 -27.64
CA ARG A 308 1.36 11.07 -28.00
C ARG A 308 1.11 10.01 -26.93
N ASN A 309 1.37 10.35 -25.68
CA ASN A 309 1.18 9.47 -24.53
C ASN A 309 0.46 10.23 -23.40
N ARG A 310 -0.13 9.48 -22.48
CA ARG A 310 -0.81 9.99 -21.29
C ARG A 310 -0.51 9.08 -20.11
N LEU A 311 -0.17 9.69 -18.98
CA LEU A 311 -0.19 9.03 -17.69
C LEU A 311 -1.32 9.63 -16.85
N GLU A 312 -2.24 8.78 -16.44
CA GLU A 312 -3.41 9.15 -15.65
C GLU A 312 -3.49 8.22 -14.45
N ILE A 313 -3.53 8.76 -13.23
CA ILE A 313 -3.55 7.98 -11.99
C ILE A 313 -4.52 8.64 -11.01
N ASP A 314 -5.38 7.84 -10.38
CA ASP A 314 -6.24 8.29 -9.29
C ASP A 314 -5.46 8.18 -7.96
N LEU A 315 -5.37 9.27 -7.22
CA LEU A 315 -4.55 9.38 -6.01
C LEU A 315 -5.40 9.79 -4.81
N ASP A 316 -5.08 9.21 -3.65
CA ASP A 316 -5.64 9.58 -2.34
C ASP A 316 -4.54 9.59 -1.27
N PHE A 317 -4.01 10.77 -0.98
CA PHE A 317 -2.94 11.03 -0.01
C PHE A 317 -3.44 11.67 1.27
N THR A 318 -4.72 11.50 1.58
CA THR A 318 -5.31 11.97 2.84
C THR A 318 -4.99 11.07 4.04
N GLY A 319 -4.04 10.14 3.90
CA GLY A 319 -3.54 9.28 4.98
C GLY A 319 -2.29 9.85 5.67
N PRO A 320 -1.84 9.28 6.81
CA PRO A 320 -2.49 8.23 7.59
C PRO A 320 -3.84 8.66 8.17
N GLU A 321 -4.62 7.71 8.65
CA GLU A 321 -5.88 8.02 9.31
C GLU A 321 -5.63 8.85 10.59
N GLN A 322 -6.41 9.90 10.74
CA GLN A 322 -6.44 10.78 11.90
C GLN A 322 -7.49 10.32 12.91
N ALA A 323 -7.47 10.88 14.12
CA ALA A 323 -8.41 10.52 15.17
C ALA A 323 -9.88 10.74 14.73
N GLY A 324 -10.76 9.85 15.16
CA GLY A 324 -12.18 9.83 14.81
C GLY A 324 -12.54 8.72 13.82
N LEU A 325 -13.53 9.00 12.97
CA LEU A 325 -13.98 8.10 11.91
C LEU A 325 -12.92 7.99 10.80
N SER A 326 -12.79 6.84 10.15
CA SER A 326 -11.90 6.69 9.01
C SER A 326 -12.31 7.61 7.84
N ARG A 327 -11.36 7.97 6.97
CA ARG A 327 -11.66 8.79 5.77
C ARG A 327 -12.74 8.16 4.89
N ALA A 328 -12.81 6.83 4.83
CA ALA A 328 -13.84 6.13 4.08
C ALA A 328 -15.22 6.29 4.72
N GLU A 329 -15.32 6.12 6.03
CA GLU A 329 -16.56 6.29 6.80
C GLU A 329 -17.05 7.75 6.74
N ARG A 330 -16.15 8.72 6.89
CA ARG A 330 -16.49 10.15 6.76
C ARG A 330 -17.12 10.45 5.40
N ARG A 331 -16.56 9.89 4.32
CA ARG A 331 -17.07 10.10 2.95
C ARG A 331 -18.44 9.46 2.76
N GLN A 332 -18.61 8.21 3.17
CA GLN A 332 -19.90 7.53 3.05
C GLN A 332 -21.01 8.29 3.79
N ARG A 333 -20.71 8.86 4.96
CA ARG A 333 -21.69 9.68 5.71
C ARG A 333 -21.98 11.03 5.06
N LEU A 334 -20.97 11.69 4.48
CA LEU A 334 -21.16 12.96 3.77
C LEU A 334 -21.92 12.76 2.45
N GLU A 335 -21.71 11.64 1.76
CA GLU A 335 -22.43 11.31 0.53
C GLU A 335 -23.89 10.89 0.79
N ALA A 336 -24.20 10.46 2.02
CA ALA A 336 -25.54 10.07 2.45
C ALA A 336 -26.35 11.19 3.12
N ALA A 337 -25.74 12.36 3.35
CA ALA A 337 -26.35 13.53 4.00
C ALA A 337 -26.87 14.54 2.97
#